data_AF-A0A1I4ARK0-F1
#
_entry.id   AF-A0A1I4ARK0-F1
#
_cell.length_a   1.000
_cell.length_b   1.000
_cell.length_c   1.000
_cell.angle_alpha   90.00
_cell.angle_beta   90.00
_cell.angle_gamma   90.00
#
_symmetry.space_group_name_H-M   'P 1'
#
loop_
_entity.id
_entity.type
_entity.pdbx_description
1 polymer ?
#
loop_
_entity_poly.entity_id
_entity_poly.type
_entity_poly.pdbx_seq_one_letter_code
_entity_poly.pdbx_strand_id
1 'polypeptide(L)'
;MIIGKVERVEAISLLPEMSFDDFLKTAESILKRNDGKTIALVDLFGGTPSNVLTALTKKYNLEVITGASLCIFIDLYMKVSGEQEINIEELVDETIKIANEGTVHTNKKLD
;
A
#
# COMPACT_ATOMS: atom_id res chain seq x y z
N MET A 1 -6.74 16.12 -0.05
CA MET A 1 -6.28 17.21 0.85
C MET A 1 -4.89 17.71 0.48
N ILE A 2 -3.90 16.85 0.20
CA ILE A 2 -2.54 17.27 -0.17
C ILE A 2 -2.31 17.19 -1.69
N ILE A 3 -2.48 16.00 -2.26
CA ILE A 3 -2.23 15.71 -3.69
C ILE A 3 -3.48 15.83 -4.58
N GLY A 4 -4.50 16.56 -4.14
CA GLY A 4 -5.76 16.70 -4.87
C GLY A 4 -6.61 15.42 -4.89
N LYS A 5 -7.33 15.21 -5.99
CA LYS A 5 -8.17 14.02 -6.23
C LYS A 5 -7.27 12.85 -6.61
N VAL A 6 -7.47 11.71 -5.95
CA VAL A 6 -6.80 10.46 -6.29
C VAL A 6 -7.74 9.55 -7.08
N GLU A 7 -7.20 8.84 -8.07
CA GLU A 7 -7.93 7.87 -8.89
C GLU A 7 -7.28 6.49 -8.82
N ARG A 8 -8.04 5.42 -9.06
CA ARG A 8 -7.57 4.03 -9.00
C ARG A 8 -6.97 3.64 -7.63
N VAL A 9 -7.49 4.22 -6.55
CA VAL A 9 -7.14 3.88 -5.16
C VAL A 9 -8.38 3.31 -4.47
N GLU A 10 -8.22 2.18 -3.81
CA GLU A 10 -9.27 1.49 -3.06
C GLU A 10 -8.80 1.30 -1.61
N ALA A 11 -9.71 1.46 -0.66
CA ALA A 11 -9.43 1.25 0.76
C ALA A 11 -10.29 0.10 1.29
N ILE A 12 -9.65 -0.81 2.03
CA ILE A 12 -10.32 -1.92 2.71
C ILE A 12 -9.96 -1.90 4.19
N SER A 13 -10.92 -2.23 5.03
CA SER A 13 -10.73 -2.32 6.48
C SER A 13 -11.08 -3.72 6.95
N LEU A 14 -10.25 -4.28 7.83
CA LEU A 14 -10.59 -5.49 8.55
C LEU A 14 -11.36 -5.09 9.80
N LEU A 15 -12.65 -5.44 9.84
CA LEU A 15 -13.51 -5.19 10.99
C LEU A 15 -13.47 -6.39 11.96
N PRO A 16 -13.73 -6.19 13.27
CA PRO A 16 -13.65 -7.26 14.27
C PRO A 16 -14.49 -8.51 13.97
N GLU A 17 -15.62 -8.35 13.31
CA GLU A 17 -16.56 -9.40 12.92
C GLU A 17 -16.13 -10.17 11.65
N MET A 18 -15.13 -9.69 10.92
CA MET A 18 -14.69 -10.31 9.67
C MET A 18 -13.77 -11.50 9.96
N SER A 19 -14.08 -12.64 9.36
CA SER A 19 -13.14 -13.75 9.31
C SER A 19 -12.02 -13.48 8.28
N PHE A 20 -10.97 -14.31 8.35
CA PHE A 20 -9.92 -14.33 7.34
C PHE A 20 -10.50 -14.52 5.92
N ASP A 21 -11.45 -15.44 5.77
CA ASP A 21 -12.07 -15.76 4.48
C ASP A 21 -12.94 -14.61 3.95
N ASP A 22 -13.61 -13.86 4.83
CA ASP A 22 -14.41 -12.71 4.43
C ASP A 22 -13.51 -11.58 3.90
N PHE A 23 -12.39 -11.33 4.58
CA PHE A 23 -11.40 -10.36 4.13
C PHE A 23 -10.73 -10.81 2.82
N LEU A 24 -10.37 -12.09 2.69
CA LEU A 24 -9.84 -12.68 1.47
C LEU A 24 -10.77 -12.49 0.27
N LYS A 25 -12.06 -12.83 0.42
CA LYS A 25 -13.06 -12.64 -0.64
C LYS A 25 -13.19 -11.17 -1.04
N THR A 26 -13.20 -10.28 -0.05
CA THR A 26 -13.31 -8.84 -0.28
C THR A 26 -12.10 -8.31 -1.07
N ALA A 27 -10.88 -8.60 -0.60
CA ALA A 27 -9.64 -8.22 -1.26
C ALA A 27 -9.56 -8.81 -2.68
N GLU A 28 -9.90 -10.09 -2.84
CA GLU A 28 -9.89 -10.75 -4.14
C GLU A 28 -10.90 -10.12 -5.12
N SER A 29 -12.08 -9.72 -4.63
CA SER A 29 -13.09 -9.06 -5.46
C SER A 29 -12.62 -7.72 -6.04
N ILE A 30 -11.75 -7.01 -5.33
CA ILE A 30 -11.16 -5.74 -5.78
C ILE A 30 -10.08 -6.04 -6.82
N LEU A 31 -9.16 -6.96 -6.53
CA LEU A 31 -8.08 -7.32 -7.43
C LEU A 31 -8.60 -7.86 -8.77
N LYS A 32 -9.72 -8.59 -8.79
CA LYS A 32 -10.36 -9.08 -10.03
C LYS A 32 -10.87 -7.96 -10.94
N ARG A 33 -11.18 -6.78 -10.40
CA ARG A 33 -11.65 -5.62 -11.18
C ARG A 33 -10.49 -4.76 -11.68
N ASN A 34 -9.28 -5.00 -11.19
CA ASN A 34 -8.12 -4.20 -11.53
C ASN A 34 -7.41 -4.79 -12.75
N ASP A 35 -7.28 -3.98 -13.79
CA ASP A 35 -6.40 -4.28 -14.92
C ASP A 35 -4.99 -3.76 -14.62
N GLY A 36 -4.02 -4.69 -14.66
CA GLY A 36 -2.60 -4.39 -14.48
C GLY A 36 -2.05 -4.65 -13.07
N LYS A 37 -0.91 -4.03 -12.79
CA LYS A 37 -0.18 -4.22 -11.52
C LYS A 37 -0.83 -3.41 -10.39
N THR A 38 -0.96 -4.02 -9.21
CA THR A 38 -1.50 -3.39 -8.00
C THR A 38 -0.44 -3.31 -6.91
N ILE A 39 -0.40 -2.22 -6.16
CA ILE A 39 0.42 -2.08 -4.95
C ILE A 39 -0.53 -1.97 -3.77
N ALA A 40 -0.39 -2.86 -2.78
CA ALA A 40 -1.13 -2.81 -1.54
C ALA A 40 -0.27 -2.26 -0.41
N LEU A 41 -0.81 -1.26 0.29
CA LEU A 41 -0.26 -0.73 1.54
C LEU A 41 -1.03 -1.32 2.71
N VAL A 42 -0.33 -1.98 3.63
CA VAL A 42 -0.92 -2.52 4.85
C VAL A 42 -0.30 -1.87 6.07
N ASP A 43 -1.06 -1.81 7.16
CA ASP A 43 -0.67 -1.20 8.41
C ASP A 43 0.50 -1.94 9.09
N LEU A 44 0.36 -3.24 9.33
CA LEU A 44 1.28 -4.03 10.14
C LEU A 44 1.69 -5.34 9.46
N PHE A 45 2.97 -5.70 9.58
CA PHE A 45 3.46 -7.02 9.20
C PHE A 45 2.89 -8.09 10.13
N GLY A 46 2.38 -9.19 9.56
CA GLY A 46 1.88 -10.34 10.30
C GLY A 46 0.41 -10.25 10.72
N GLY A 47 -0.28 -9.13 10.45
CA GLY A 47 -1.74 -9.04 10.60
C GLY A 47 -2.51 -9.77 9.49
N THR A 48 -3.80 -10.01 9.69
CA THR A 48 -4.67 -10.62 8.67
C THR A 48 -4.64 -9.90 7.32
N PRO A 49 -4.69 -8.55 7.23
CA PRO A 49 -4.59 -7.87 5.94
C PRO A 49 -3.27 -8.15 5.23
N SER A 50 -2.16 -8.09 5.96
CA SER A 50 -0.82 -8.41 5.43
C SER A 50 -0.75 -9.85 4.94
N ASN A 51 -1.18 -10.83 5.75
CA ASN A 51 -1.09 -12.25 5.39
C ASN A 51 -1.97 -12.60 4.19
N VAL A 52 -3.21 -12.08 4.15
CA VAL A 52 -4.14 -12.30 3.03
C VAL A 52 -3.57 -11.74 1.74
N LEU A 53 -3.14 -10.47 1.74
CA LEU A 53 -2.65 -9.81 0.54
C LEU A 53 -1.35 -10.46 0.05
N THR A 54 -0.45 -10.85 0.97
CA THR A 54 0.76 -11.60 0.62
C THR A 54 0.43 -12.97 0.03
N ALA A 55 -0.62 -13.66 0.49
CA ALA A 55 -1.04 -14.92 -0.14
C ALA A 55 -1.57 -14.72 -1.56
N LEU A 56 -2.25 -13.59 -1.82
CA LEU A 56 -2.84 -13.25 -3.12
C LEU A 56 -1.79 -12.89 -4.19
N THR A 57 -0.55 -12.54 -3.82
CA THR A 57 0.55 -12.29 -4.79
C THR A 57 0.87 -13.51 -5.64
N LYS A 58 0.56 -14.72 -5.15
CA LYS A 58 0.70 -15.97 -5.93
C LYS A 58 -0.26 -16.07 -7.12
N LYS A 59 -1.31 -15.24 -7.14
CA LYS A 59 -2.39 -15.29 -8.14
C LYS A 59 -2.55 -14.00 -8.93
N TYR A 60 -2.21 -12.86 -8.33
CA TYR A 60 -2.38 -11.53 -8.91
C TYR A 60 -1.03 -10.82 -9.02
N ASN A 61 -0.88 -9.93 -9.99
CA ASN A 61 0.28 -9.05 -10.11
C ASN A 61 0.20 -7.96 -9.03
N LEU A 62 0.58 -8.33 -7.81
CA LEU A 62 0.37 -7.59 -6.58
C LEU A 62 1.69 -7.51 -5.79
N GLU A 63 2.07 -6.30 -5.40
CA GLU A 63 3.10 -6.06 -4.38
C GLU A 63 2.45 -5.65 -3.06
N VAL A 64 3.07 -6.02 -1.95
CA VAL A 64 2.55 -5.72 -0.60
C VAL A 64 3.63 -5.04 0.24
N ILE A 65 3.34 -3.84 0.72
CA ILE A 65 4.25 -3.03 1.55
C ILE A 65 3.57 -2.77 2.90
N THR A 66 4.26 -3.08 3.99
CA THR A 66 3.76 -2.88 5.37
C THR A 66 4.18 -1.53 5.93
N GLY A 67 3.56 -1.08 7.02
CA GLY A 67 3.90 0.19 7.66
C GLY A 67 3.27 1.39 6.94
N ALA A 68 2.04 1.22 6.45
CA ALA A 68 1.30 2.25 5.73
C ALA A 68 1.39 3.60 6.46
N SER A 69 1.89 4.61 5.75
CA SER A 69 2.03 5.97 6.23
C SER A 69 1.65 6.95 5.13
N LEU A 70 1.34 8.19 5.51
CA LEU A 70 1.02 9.23 4.55
C LEU A 70 2.19 9.56 3.61
N CYS A 71 3.44 9.47 4.11
CA CYS A 71 4.64 9.72 3.31
C CYS A 71 4.79 8.69 2.19
N ILE A 72 4.65 7.40 2.52
CA ILE A 72 4.67 6.30 1.55
C ILE A 72 3.58 6.47 0.50
N PHE A 73 2.34 6.73 0.94
CA PHE A 73 1.19 6.84 0.04
C PHE A 73 1.36 7.99 -0.96
N ILE A 74 1.78 9.17 -0.50
CA ILE A 74 1.98 10.33 -1.37
C ILE A 74 3.07 10.04 -2.41
N ASP A 75 4.22 9.51 -2.00
CA ASP A 75 5.32 9.23 -2.91
C ASP A 75 4.92 8.23 -4.00
N LEU A 76 4.37 7.08 -3.59
CA LEU A 76 3.91 6.04 -4.52
C LEU A 76 2.88 6.57 -5.49
N TYR A 77 1.87 7.29 -5.00
CA TYR A 77 0.82 7.82 -5.88
C TYR A 77 1.38 8.79 -6.92
N MET A 78 2.31 9.67 -6.53
CA MET A 78 2.91 10.66 -7.42
C MET A 78 3.77 10.00 -8.51
N LYS A 79 4.57 8.98 -8.17
CA LYS A 79 5.40 8.22 -9.13
C LYS A 79 4.52 7.41 -10.08
N VAL A 80 3.53 6.69 -9.53
CA VAL A 80 2.63 5.84 -10.32
C VAL A 80 1.73 6.63 -11.27
N SER A 81 1.34 7.85 -10.89
CA SER A 81 0.48 8.69 -11.74
C SER A 81 1.26 9.47 -12.81
N GLY A 82 2.59 9.59 -12.68
CA GLY A 82 3.43 10.44 -13.54
C GLY A 82 4.22 9.72 -14.62
N GLU A 83 4.45 8.40 -14.49
CA GLU A 83 5.39 7.65 -15.33
C GLU A 83 4.70 6.66 -16.28
N GLN A 84 5.25 6.50 -17.49
CA GLN A 84 4.75 5.54 -18.49
C GLN A 84 5.22 4.10 -18.23
N GLU A 85 6.37 3.94 -17.58
CA GLU A 85 6.98 2.65 -17.27
C GLU A 85 7.71 2.76 -15.93
N ILE A 86 7.36 1.88 -14.99
CA ILE A 86 7.80 1.95 -13.60
C ILE A 86 8.56 0.67 -13.26
N ASN A 87 9.81 0.81 -12.83
CA ASN A 87 10.55 -0.28 -12.23
C ASN A 87 10.09 -0.45 -10.78
N ILE A 88 9.34 -1.51 -10.53
CA ILE A 88 8.71 -1.75 -9.24
C ILE A 88 9.71 -2.06 -8.11
N GLU A 89 10.80 -2.77 -8.41
CA GLU A 89 11.78 -3.17 -7.39
C GLU A 89 12.47 -1.92 -6.85
N GLU A 90 12.87 -1.04 -7.76
CA GLU A 90 13.42 0.28 -7.46
C GLU A 90 12.41 1.15 -6.70
N LEU A 91 11.13 1.16 -7.14
CA LEU A 91 10.07 1.90 -6.45
C LEU A 91 9.88 1.45 -4.99
N VAL A 92 9.92 0.14 -4.73
CA VAL A 92 9.77 -0.42 -3.38
C VAL A 92 10.95 -0.03 -2.50
N ASP A 93 12.18 -0.15 -3.00
CA ASP A 93 13.39 0.22 -2.26
C ASP A 93 13.41 1.72 -1.90
N GLU A 94 13.07 2.58 -2.86
CA GLU A 94 12.93 4.02 -2.62
C GLU A 94 11.83 4.34 -1.60
N THR A 95 10.70 3.64 -1.69
CA THR A 95 9.57 3.82 -0.77
C THR A 95 9.97 3.48 0.67
N ILE A 96 10.77 2.43 0.88
CA ILE A 96 11.29 2.05 2.21
C ILE A 96 12.18 3.16 2.77
N LYS A 97 13.00 3.79 1.93
CA LYS A 97 13.83 4.93 2.34
C LYS A 97 12.98 6.12 2.79
N ILE A 98 11.94 6.47 2.01
CA ILE A 98 11.02 7.57 2.32
C ILE A 98 10.25 7.32 3.62
N ALA A 99 9.86 6.07 3.89
CA ALA A 99 9.20 5.69 5.14
C ALA A 99 10.06 6.06 6.38
N ASN A 100 11.36 5.78 6.29
CA ASN A 100 12.31 6.07 7.36
C ASN A 100 12.58 7.58 7.50
N GLU A 101 12.71 8.30 6.40
CA GLU A 101 12.94 9.76 6.40
C GLU A 101 11.71 10.54 6.91
N GLY A 102 10.50 10.06 6.60
CA GLY A 102 9.24 10.68 7.03
C GLY A 102 8.92 10.50 8.52
N THR A 103 9.62 9.60 9.21
CA THR A 103 9.39 9.33 10.64
C THR A 103 10.34 10.16 11.50
N VAL A 104 9.86 11.30 12.00
CA VAL A 104 10.70 12.29 12.70
C VAL A 104 10.15 12.61 14.09
N HIS A 105 11.04 12.59 15.10
CA HIS A 105 10.72 13.14 16.43
C HIS A 105 10.90 14.66 16.41
N THR A 106 9.80 15.38 16.19
CA THR A 106 9.78 16.83 15.96
C THR A 106 10.36 17.64 17.12
N ASN A 107 10.20 17.19 18.37
CA ASN A 107 10.74 17.92 19.54
C ASN A 107 12.27 17.98 19.56
N LYS A 108 12.97 17.09 18.82
CA LYS A 108 14.43 17.10 18.63
C LYS A 108 14.88 17.88 17.38
N LYS A 109 13.95 18.51 16.67
CA LYS A 109 14.21 19.32 15.47
C LYS A 109 14.02 20.82 15.70
N LEU A 110 13.60 21.18 16.91
CA LEU A 110 13.49 22.54 17.38
C LEU A 110 14.81 22.86 18.10
N ASP A 111 15.81 23.30 17.35
CA ASP A 111 16.90 24.10 17.93
C ASP A 111 16.39 25.54 18.13
#